data_AF-Q9ZET9-F1
#
_entry.id   AF-Q9ZET9-F1
#
_cell.length_a   1.000
_cell.length_b   1.000
_cell.length_c   1.000
_cell.angle_alpha   90.00
_cell.angle_beta   90.00
_cell.angle_gamma   90.00
#
_symmetry.space_group_name_H-M   'P 1'
#
loop_
_entity.id
_entity.type
_entity.pdbx_description
1 polymer ?
#
loop_
_entity_poly.entity_id
_entity_poly.type
_entity_poly.pdbx_seq_one_letter_code
_entity_poly.pdbx_strand_id
1 'polypeptide(L)'
;RAVLGQQVSIRAARTHAGRLVAAYGRAVHDPEGTLTHTFPSVQQLADVDPIHLAVPKARQRTLAALVAGLADRSIVLDTGCDWQSARTQLLALPGVGPWTAEVIAMRGLGDPDAFPAADLGLRVAAKRLGLPSGQRSLTAASARWRPWRSYATQYLWTTLEHPVNHWPPQQPSKGILNDVVKPPR
;
A
#
# COMPACT_ATOMS: atom_id res chain seq x y z
N ARG A 1 4.27 4.33 0.51
CA ARG A 1 3.28 3.74 -0.44
C ARG A 1 1.92 3.46 0.19
N ALA A 2 1.83 2.80 1.36
CA ALA A 2 0.54 2.51 2.02
C ALA A 2 -0.32 3.77 2.24
N VAL A 3 0.27 4.85 2.77
CA VAL A 3 -0.40 6.15 2.95
C VAL A 3 -0.96 6.70 1.64
N LEU A 4 -0.17 6.69 0.54
CA LEU A 4 -0.61 7.17 -0.78
C LEU A 4 -1.82 6.41 -1.33
N GLY A 5 -1.98 5.13 -0.95
CA GLY A 5 -3.04 4.24 -1.40
C GLY A 5 -4.27 4.18 -0.48
N GLN A 6 -4.32 4.95 0.61
CA GLN A 6 -5.47 4.96 1.51
C GLN A 6 -6.75 5.34 0.76
N GLN A 7 -7.82 4.55 0.91
CA GLN A 7 -9.17 4.82 0.38
C GLN A 7 -9.24 5.06 -1.15
N VAL A 8 -8.26 4.58 -1.92
CA VAL A 8 -8.25 4.71 -3.38
C VAL A 8 -7.99 3.36 -4.04
N SER A 9 -8.29 3.24 -5.34
CA SER A 9 -7.98 2.03 -6.10
C SER A 9 -6.47 1.81 -6.22
N ILE A 10 -6.05 0.56 -6.45
CA ILE A 10 -4.63 0.22 -6.72
C ILE A 10 -4.09 1.03 -7.90
N ARG A 11 -4.90 1.24 -8.94
CA ARG A 11 -4.52 2.06 -10.11
C ARG A 11 -4.24 3.51 -9.70
N ALA A 12 -5.13 4.13 -8.93
CA ALA A 12 -4.93 5.50 -8.44
C ALA A 12 -3.70 5.60 -7.52
N ALA A 13 -3.51 4.65 -6.61
CA ALA A 13 -2.32 4.59 -5.75
C ALA A 13 -1.01 4.51 -6.56
N ARG A 14 -0.99 3.71 -7.63
CA ARG A 14 0.14 3.63 -8.57
C ARG A 14 0.39 4.97 -9.27
N THR A 15 -0.67 5.65 -9.73
CA THR A 15 -0.55 6.97 -10.36
C THR A 15 0.03 8.00 -9.39
N HIS A 16 -0.44 8.05 -8.14
CA HIS A 16 0.10 8.97 -7.14
C HIS A 16 1.58 8.70 -6.84
N ALA A 17 1.95 7.43 -6.67
CA ALA A 17 3.35 7.05 -6.46
C ALA A 17 4.23 7.40 -7.67
N GLY A 18 3.74 7.15 -8.90
CA GLY A 18 4.45 7.48 -10.13
C GLY A 18 4.71 8.98 -10.28
N ARG A 19 3.70 9.82 -10.00
CA ARG A 19 3.87 11.29 -10.00
C ARG A 19 4.89 11.77 -8.97
N LEU A 20 4.85 11.22 -7.76
CA LEU A 20 5.81 11.56 -6.71
C LEU A 20 7.25 11.18 -7.12
N VAL A 21 7.44 10.00 -7.72
CA VAL A 21 8.76 9.57 -8.20
C VAL A 21 9.23 10.40 -9.39
N ALA A 22 8.35 10.73 -10.34
CA ALA A 22 8.72 11.55 -11.49
C ALA A 22 9.10 13.00 -11.11
N ALA A 23 8.46 13.55 -10.07
CA ALA A 23 8.71 14.91 -9.63
C ALA A 23 9.92 15.05 -8.69
N TYR A 24 10.14 14.05 -7.81
CA TYR A 24 11.09 14.18 -6.70
C TYR A 24 12.12 13.04 -6.63
N GLY A 25 12.01 12.03 -7.49
CA GLY A 25 12.93 10.90 -7.54
C GLY A 25 14.26 11.31 -8.16
N ARG A 26 15.33 10.60 -7.80
CA ARG A 26 16.63 10.79 -8.45
C ARG A 26 16.66 9.98 -9.76
N ALA A 27 16.94 10.64 -10.87
CA ALA A 27 17.10 9.97 -12.16
C ALA A 27 18.23 8.94 -12.10
N VAL A 28 18.03 7.81 -12.79
CA VAL A 28 19.01 6.71 -12.89
C VAL A 28 19.32 6.48 -14.36
N HIS A 29 20.59 6.25 -14.66
CA HIS A 29 21.02 5.81 -15.98
C HIS A 29 21.01 4.27 -16.02
N ASP A 30 20.01 3.69 -16.68
CA ASP A 30 19.79 2.26 -16.81
C ASP A 30 19.58 1.91 -18.30
N PRO A 31 20.67 1.83 -19.10
CA PRO A 31 20.58 1.82 -20.56
C PRO A 31 19.91 0.56 -21.13
N GLU A 32 20.01 -0.57 -20.42
CA GLU A 32 19.44 -1.86 -20.81
C GLU A 32 18.15 -2.21 -20.05
N GLY A 33 17.73 -1.34 -19.12
CA GLY A 33 16.59 -1.60 -18.26
C GLY A 33 15.50 -0.54 -18.37
N THR A 34 14.51 -0.67 -17.49
CA THR A 34 13.34 0.22 -17.48
C THR A 34 13.33 1.18 -16.29
N LEU A 35 14.37 1.16 -15.45
CA LEU A 35 14.42 1.97 -14.24
C LEU A 35 14.79 3.41 -14.58
N THR A 36 13.82 4.32 -14.48
CA THR A 36 14.06 5.73 -14.78
C THR A 36 14.50 6.54 -13.56
N HIS A 37 13.98 6.20 -12.38
CA HIS A 37 14.19 6.97 -11.15
C HIS A 37 14.22 6.06 -9.92
N THR A 38 15.00 6.44 -8.90
CA THR A 38 14.82 5.89 -7.55
C THR A 38 13.65 6.56 -6.84
N PHE A 39 13.07 5.87 -5.87
CA PHE A 39 12.12 6.52 -4.96
C PHE A 39 12.85 7.64 -4.17
N PRO A 40 12.19 8.78 -3.90
CA PRO A 40 12.81 9.87 -3.14
C PRO A 40 13.21 9.42 -1.73
N SER A 41 14.38 9.87 -1.26
CA SER A 41 14.81 9.67 0.13
C SER A 41 13.92 10.45 1.11
N VAL A 42 14.00 10.10 2.40
CA VAL A 42 13.27 10.83 3.46
C VAL A 42 13.67 12.31 3.48
N GLN A 43 14.96 12.61 3.30
CA GLN A 43 15.48 13.98 3.26
C GLN A 43 14.88 14.75 2.08
N GLN A 44 14.90 14.16 0.88
CA GLN A 44 14.28 14.79 -0.29
C GLN A 44 12.78 15.02 -0.11
N LEU A 45 12.08 14.10 0.56
CA LEU A 45 10.64 14.25 0.83
C LEU A 45 10.36 15.31 1.90
N ALA A 46 11.28 15.55 2.83
CA ALA A 46 11.11 16.55 3.89
C ALA A 46 11.08 17.98 3.31
N ASP A 47 11.77 18.19 2.19
CA ASP A 47 11.81 19.47 1.47
C ASP A 47 10.64 19.67 0.50
N VAL A 48 9.78 18.65 0.31
CA VAL A 48 8.63 18.74 -0.61
C VAL A 48 7.48 19.49 0.05
N ASP A 49 6.97 20.54 -0.61
CA ASP A 49 5.67 21.11 -0.25
C ASP A 49 4.55 20.09 -0.58
N PRO A 50 3.82 19.59 0.44
CA PRO A 50 2.77 18.60 0.24
C PRO A 50 1.64 19.06 -0.69
N ILE A 51 1.50 20.37 -0.94
CA ILE A 51 0.48 20.91 -1.86
C ILE A 51 0.66 20.39 -3.29
N HIS A 52 1.89 20.07 -3.70
CA HIS A 52 2.21 19.52 -5.01
C HIS A 52 1.82 18.05 -5.15
N LEU A 53 1.51 17.38 -4.04
CA LEU A 53 0.98 16.03 -4.06
C LEU A 53 -0.52 16.11 -4.35
N ALA A 54 -0.89 15.65 -5.55
CA ALA A 54 -2.27 15.55 -6.01
C ALA A 54 -3.07 14.45 -5.25
N VAL A 55 -3.18 14.61 -3.93
CA VAL A 55 -3.91 13.77 -2.98
C VAL A 55 -4.69 14.68 -2.01
N PRO A 56 -5.74 14.18 -1.31
CA PRO A 56 -6.51 15.00 -0.38
C PRO A 56 -5.66 15.61 0.76
N LYS A 57 -6.04 16.79 1.27
CA LYS A 57 -5.33 17.51 2.35
C LYS A 57 -5.03 16.64 3.58
N ALA A 58 -5.97 15.79 3.99
CA ALA A 58 -5.77 14.87 5.11
C ALA A 58 -4.59 13.90 4.87
N ARG A 59 -4.40 13.44 3.62
CA ARG A 59 -3.31 12.55 3.22
C ARG A 59 -2.00 13.30 3.06
N GLN A 60 -2.04 14.54 2.57
CA GLN A 60 -0.88 15.44 2.59
C GLN A 60 -0.34 15.60 4.03
N ARG A 61 -1.22 15.90 4.99
CA ARG A 61 -0.86 15.99 6.42
C ARG A 61 -0.29 14.68 6.97
N THR A 62 -0.90 13.55 6.63
CA THR A 62 -0.43 12.22 7.05
C THR A 62 0.98 11.94 6.52
N LEU A 63 1.23 12.23 5.25
CA LEU A 63 2.53 12.01 4.63
C LEU A 63 3.59 12.95 5.21
N ALA A 64 3.28 14.24 5.37
CA ALA A 64 4.20 15.20 5.97
C ALA A 64 4.59 14.78 7.40
N ALA A 65 3.63 14.36 8.22
CA ALA A 65 3.91 13.86 9.57
C ALA A 65 4.76 12.58 9.57
N LEU A 66 4.49 11.64 8.65
CA LEU A 66 5.31 10.44 8.50
C LEU A 66 6.74 10.77 8.07
N VAL A 67 6.91 11.67 7.10
CA VAL A 67 8.24 12.08 6.60
C VAL A 67 9.02 12.79 7.70
N ALA A 68 8.39 13.73 8.42
CA ALA A 68 9.00 14.40 9.56
C ALA A 68 9.45 13.41 10.64
N GLY A 69 8.56 12.47 11.01
CA GLY A 69 8.88 11.45 12.03
C GLY A 69 9.98 10.47 11.61
N LEU A 70 10.11 10.18 10.31
CA LEU A 70 11.23 9.40 9.78
C LEU A 70 12.54 10.21 9.78
N ALA A 71 12.46 11.50 9.47
CA ALA A 71 13.62 12.39 9.40
C ALA A 71 14.24 12.65 10.79
N ASP A 72 13.40 12.85 11.82
CA ASP A 72 13.83 13.08 13.21
C ASP A 72 14.00 11.78 14.03
N ARG A 73 13.74 10.62 13.42
CA ARG A 73 13.85 9.28 14.01
C ARG A 73 12.87 9.01 15.17
N SER A 74 11.83 9.83 15.35
CA SER A 74 10.69 9.50 16.23
C SER A 74 9.87 8.32 15.70
N ILE A 75 9.97 8.03 14.41
CA ILE A 75 9.45 6.85 13.74
C ILE A 75 10.61 6.05 13.16
N VAL A 76 10.76 4.80 13.58
CA VAL A 76 11.81 3.88 13.13
C VAL A 76 11.18 2.73 12.37
N LEU A 77 11.43 2.68 11.06
CA LEU A 77 10.94 1.64 10.14
C LEU A 77 12.08 0.88 9.46
N ASP A 78 13.21 0.76 10.15
CA ASP A 78 14.41 0.09 9.62
C ASP A 78 14.27 -1.43 9.66
N THR A 79 15.10 -2.13 8.89
CA THR A 79 15.22 -3.59 8.97
C THR A 79 15.58 -4.02 10.39
N GLY A 80 14.83 -4.96 10.95
CA GLY A 80 15.07 -5.46 12.31
C GLY A 80 14.53 -4.57 13.45
N CYS A 81 13.78 -3.50 13.15
CA CYS A 81 13.08 -2.77 14.20
C CYS A 81 12.05 -3.65 14.92
N ASP A 82 11.76 -3.33 16.18
CA ASP A 82 10.67 -3.96 16.90
C ASP A 82 9.32 -3.59 16.25
N TRP A 83 8.64 -4.60 15.71
CA TRP A 83 7.37 -4.40 15.01
C TRP A 83 6.27 -3.84 15.92
N GLN A 84 6.32 -4.09 17.23
CA GLN A 84 5.33 -3.52 18.16
C GLN A 84 5.56 -2.03 18.38
N SER A 85 6.81 -1.62 18.59
CA SER A 85 7.20 -0.21 18.67
C SER A 85 6.88 0.55 17.37
N ALA A 86 7.18 -0.05 16.21
CA ALA A 86 6.86 0.54 14.91
C ALA A 86 5.35 0.76 14.74
N ARG A 87 4.49 -0.19 15.16
CA ARG A 87 3.03 0.00 15.16
C ARG A 87 2.59 1.14 16.05
N THR A 88 3.12 1.21 17.28
CA THR A 88 2.78 2.28 18.24
C THR A 88 3.12 3.66 17.66
N GLN A 89 4.32 3.81 17.10
CA GLN A 89 4.77 5.04 16.46
C GLN A 89 3.91 5.41 15.25
N LEU A 90 3.60 4.44 14.38
CA LEU A 90 2.74 4.64 13.23
C LEU A 90 1.32 5.07 13.64
N LEU A 91 0.74 4.44 14.67
CA LEU A 91 -0.62 4.77 15.15
C LEU A 91 -0.72 6.14 15.79
N ALA A 92 0.40 6.72 16.25
CA ALA A 92 0.43 8.09 16.76
C ALA A 92 0.31 9.15 15.64
N LEU A 93 0.54 8.77 14.37
CA LEU A 93 0.43 9.69 13.25
C LEU A 93 -1.03 10.03 12.90
N PRO A 94 -1.32 11.30 12.57
CA PRO A 94 -2.64 11.69 12.11
C PRO A 94 -2.99 10.96 10.81
N GLY A 95 -4.15 10.31 10.75
CA GLY A 95 -4.62 9.61 9.55
C GLY A 95 -4.03 8.20 9.35
N VAL A 96 -3.19 7.71 10.25
CA VAL A 96 -2.73 6.31 10.26
C VAL A 96 -3.59 5.50 11.23
N GLY A 97 -4.53 4.74 10.68
CA GLY A 97 -5.33 3.79 11.46
C GLY A 97 -4.71 2.38 11.52
N PRO A 98 -5.31 1.47 12.31
CA PRO A 98 -4.83 0.09 12.47
C PRO A 98 -4.56 -0.65 11.16
N TRP A 99 -5.43 -0.48 10.15
CA TRP A 99 -5.21 -1.08 8.83
C TRP A 99 -3.91 -0.61 8.18
N THR A 100 -3.60 0.69 8.24
CA THR A 100 -2.39 1.23 7.60
C THR A 100 -1.14 0.73 8.33
N ALA A 101 -1.17 0.72 9.67
CA ALA A 101 -0.08 0.23 10.49
C ALA A 101 0.21 -1.26 10.22
N GLU A 102 -0.83 -2.11 10.19
CA GLU A 102 -0.66 -3.55 9.89
C GLU A 102 -0.18 -3.79 8.46
N VAL A 103 -0.64 -3.03 7.48
CA VAL A 103 -0.16 -3.15 6.09
C VAL A 103 1.31 -2.73 5.98
N ILE A 104 1.77 -1.72 6.73
CA ILE A 104 3.18 -1.32 6.78
C ILE A 104 4.00 -2.40 7.49
N ALA A 105 3.54 -2.94 8.62
CA ALA A 105 4.22 -4.04 9.31
C ALA A 105 4.38 -5.26 8.40
N MET A 106 3.30 -5.67 7.74
CA MET A 106 3.28 -6.81 6.82
C MET A 106 4.17 -6.61 5.58
N ARG A 107 3.98 -5.51 4.84
CA ARG A 107 4.61 -5.32 3.52
C ARG A 107 5.90 -4.51 3.54
N GLY A 108 6.07 -3.65 4.54
CA GLY A 108 7.24 -2.79 4.69
C GLY A 108 8.29 -3.39 5.61
N LEU A 109 7.87 -3.98 6.74
CA LEU A 109 8.79 -4.51 7.76
C LEU A 109 8.93 -6.04 7.73
N GLY A 110 8.11 -6.72 6.93
CA GLY A 110 8.16 -8.18 6.78
C GLY A 110 7.68 -8.95 8.02
N ASP A 111 6.85 -8.35 8.87
CA ASP A 111 6.28 -9.03 10.03
C ASP A 111 5.40 -10.22 9.57
N PRO A 112 5.78 -11.48 9.88
CA PRO A 112 5.04 -12.66 9.45
C PRO A 112 3.69 -12.82 10.15
N ASP A 113 3.48 -12.11 11.27
CA ASP A 113 2.29 -12.20 12.09
C ASP A 113 1.41 -10.95 12.02
N ALA A 114 1.76 -9.98 11.17
CA ALA A 114 0.90 -8.83 10.90
C ALA A 114 -0.46 -9.28 10.32
N PHE A 115 -1.52 -8.57 10.70
CA PHE A 115 -2.88 -8.97 10.37
C PHE A 115 -3.82 -7.77 10.20
N PRO A 116 -4.02 -7.27 8.96
CA PRO A 116 -4.89 -6.13 8.68
C PRO A 116 -6.36 -6.53 8.69
N ALA A 117 -6.92 -6.89 9.86
CA ALA A 117 -8.28 -7.43 10.00
C ALA A 117 -9.42 -6.54 9.46
N ALA A 118 -9.19 -5.24 9.31
CA ALA A 118 -10.13 -4.29 8.72
C ALA A 118 -10.12 -4.29 7.18
N ASP A 119 -9.18 -5.01 6.56
CA ASP A 119 -9.03 -5.07 5.10
C ASP A 119 -10.28 -5.66 4.45
N LEU A 120 -10.87 -4.91 3.51
CA LEU A 120 -12.10 -5.32 2.85
C LEU A 120 -11.90 -6.60 2.02
N GLY A 121 -10.78 -6.72 1.30
CA GLY A 121 -10.45 -7.89 0.51
C GLY A 121 -10.34 -9.14 1.40
N LEU A 122 -9.60 -9.03 2.49
CA LEU A 122 -9.45 -10.10 3.47
C LEU A 122 -10.80 -10.57 4.03
N ARG A 123 -11.67 -9.63 4.41
CA ARG A 123 -13.01 -9.95 4.94
C ARG A 123 -13.93 -10.57 3.89
N VAL A 124 -13.85 -10.12 2.63
CA VAL A 124 -14.59 -10.71 1.52
C VAL A 124 -14.10 -12.13 1.24
N ALA A 125 -12.79 -12.36 1.21
CA ALA A 125 -12.19 -13.69 1.05
C ALA A 125 -12.61 -14.64 2.18
N ALA A 126 -12.50 -14.19 3.43
CA ALA A 126 -12.95 -14.95 4.59
C ALA A 126 -14.43 -15.34 4.47
N LYS A 127 -15.30 -14.40 4.08
CA LYS A 127 -16.74 -14.68 3.87
C LYS A 127 -16.97 -15.74 2.78
N ARG A 128 -16.26 -15.67 1.65
CA ARG A 128 -16.38 -16.64 0.55
C ARG A 128 -16.01 -18.07 0.96
N LEU A 129 -15.08 -18.21 1.90
CA LEU A 129 -14.61 -19.51 2.41
C LEU A 129 -15.37 -19.98 3.67
N GLY A 130 -16.46 -19.31 4.05
CA GLY A 130 -17.23 -19.68 5.24
C GLY A 130 -16.53 -19.38 6.57
N LEU A 131 -15.48 -18.56 6.56
CA LEU A 131 -14.80 -18.10 7.77
C LEU A 131 -15.53 -16.90 8.41
N PRO A 132 -15.32 -16.65 9.72
CA PRO A 132 -15.76 -15.41 10.33
C PRO A 132 -15.22 -14.19 9.56
N SER A 133 -16.10 -13.26 9.16
CA SER A 133 -15.75 -12.14 8.27
C SER A 133 -16.00 -10.75 8.89
N GLY A 134 -16.53 -10.70 10.12
CA GLY A 134 -16.54 -9.50 10.94
C GLY A 134 -15.14 -9.22 11.49
N GLN A 135 -14.71 -7.97 11.56
CA GLN A 135 -13.34 -7.63 11.96
C GLN A 135 -12.95 -8.27 13.31
N ARG A 136 -13.80 -8.16 14.34
CA ARG A 136 -13.52 -8.75 15.67
C ARG A 136 -13.47 -10.28 15.63
N SER A 137 -14.45 -10.91 14.99
CA SER A 137 -14.52 -12.38 14.93
C SER A 137 -13.43 -12.99 14.07
N LEU A 138 -13.03 -12.30 12.99
CA LEU A 138 -11.90 -12.68 12.16
C LEU A 138 -10.57 -12.52 12.91
N THR A 139 -10.39 -11.46 13.69
CA THR A 139 -9.22 -11.31 14.58
C THR A 139 -9.14 -12.44 15.60
N ALA A 140 -10.26 -12.83 16.22
CA ALA A 140 -10.28 -13.95 17.16
C ALA A 140 -9.96 -15.29 16.45
N ALA A 141 -10.56 -15.53 15.29
CA ALA A 141 -10.33 -16.75 14.51
C ALA A 141 -8.89 -16.87 13.99
N SER A 142 -8.25 -15.75 13.66
CA SER A 142 -6.89 -15.71 13.12
C SER A 142 -5.81 -16.04 14.15
N ALA A 143 -6.14 -16.08 15.46
CA ALA A 143 -5.21 -16.49 16.50
C ALA A 143 -4.59 -17.87 16.23
N ARG A 144 -5.34 -18.78 15.60
CA ARG A 144 -4.86 -20.12 15.21
C ARG A 144 -3.77 -20.12 14.12
N TRP A 145 -3.60 -19.00 13.41
CA TRP A 145 -2.62 -18.86 12.33
C TRP A 145 -1.33 -18.21 12.82
N ARG A 146 -1.23 -17.82 14.09
CA ARG A 146 0.01 -17.26 14.65
C ARG A 146 1.13 -18.32 14.62
N PRO A 147 2.39 -17.92 14.37
CA PRO A 147 2.88 -16.56 14.11
C PRO A 147 2.91 -16.18 12.61
N TRP A 148 2.06 -16.78 11.77
CA TRP A 148 2.11 -16.69 10.32
C TRP A 148 0.85 -16.04 9.71
N ARG A 149 0.19 -15.14 10.45
CA ARG A 149 -1.06 -14.48 10.00
C ARG A 149 -0.90 -13.67 8.70
N SER A 150 0.29 -13.15 8.40
CA SER A 150 0.53 -12.48 7.12
C SER A 150 0.50 -13.44 5.94
N TYR A 151 1.01 -14.66 6.10
CA TYR A 151 0.92 -15.69 5.06
C TYR A 151 -0.53 -16.12 4.84
N ALA A 152 -1.29 -16.37 5.91
CA ALA A 152 -2.72 -16.64 5.81
C ALA A 152 -3.47 -15.51 5.09
N THR A 153 -3.12 -14.25 5.37
CA THR A 153 -3.67 -13.08 4.68
C THR A 153 -3.39 -13.11 3.19
N GLN A 154 -2.15 -13.41 2.78
CA GLN A 154 -1.79 -13.55 1.35
C GLN A 154 -2.60 -14.65 0.68
N TYR A 155 -2.70 -15.84 1.28
CA TYR A 155 -3.50 -16.94 0.76
C TYR A 155 -4.98 -16.54 0.58
N LEU A 156 -5.58 -15.88 1.57
CA LEU A 156 -6.96 -15.39 1.47
C LEU A 156 -7.12 -14.38 0.32
N TRP A 157 -6.17 -13.47 0.10
CA TRP A 157 -6.24 -12.58 -1.06
C TRP A 157 -6.15 -13.32 -2.40
N THR A 158 -5.41 -14.44 -2.49
CA THR A 158 -5.34 -15.24 -3.73
C THR A 158 -6.66 -15.93 -4.09
N THR A 159 -7.62 -16.07 -3.15
CA THR A 159 -8.94 -16.62 -3.45
C THR A 159 -9.91 -15.57 -4.03
N LEU A 160 -9.48 -14.31 -4.13
CA LEU A 160 -10.21 -13.27 -4.84
C LEU A 160 -9.82 -13.26 -6.31
N GLU A 161 -10.68 -12.70 -7.15
CA GLU A 161 -10.35 -12.49 -8.54
C GLU A 161 -9.32 -11.36 -8.65
N HIS A 162 -8.11 -11.69 -9.08
CA HIS A 162 -7.03 -10.74 -9.25
C HIS A 162 -6.15 -11.19 -10.44
N PRO A 163 -5.70 -10.27 -11.31
CA PRO A 163 -4.89 -10.64 -12.48
C PRO A 163 -3.65 -11.49 -12.16
N VAL A 164 -3.07 -11.32 -10.95
CA VAL A 164 -1.88 -12.09 -10.53
C VAL A 164 -2.17 -13.58 -10.35
N ASN A 165 -3.44 -13.95 -10.13
CA ASN A 165 -3.86 -15.33 -9.93
C ASN A 165 -4.02 -16.07 -11.28
N HIS A 166 -3.91 -15.35 -12.40
CA HIS A 166 -3.96 -15.91 -13.74
C HIS A 166 -2.55 -15.90 -14.34
N TRP A 167 -1.92 -17.07 -14.36
CA TRP A 167 -0.64 -17.29 -15.02
C TRP A 167 -0.78 -18.31 -16.16
N PRO A 168 -0.26 -18.05 -17.38
CA PRO A 168 0.44 -16.84 -17.79
C PRO A 168 -0.47 -15.60 -17.81
N PRO A 169 0.08 -14.37 -17.71
CA PRO A 169 -0.72 -13.16 -17.71
C PRO A 169 -1.54 -13.10 -19.00
N GLN A 170 -2.86 -13.18 -18.87
CA GLN A 170 -3.75 -13.08 -20.01
C GLN A 170 -3.66 -11.63 -20.54
N GLN A 171 -3.37 -11.46 -21.84
CA GLN A 171 -3.36 -10.12 -22.42
C GLN A 171 -4.74 -9.47 -22.23
N PRO A 172 -4.83 -8.18 -21.87
CA PRO A 172 -6.10 -7.49 -21.84
C PRO A 172 -6.74 -7.61 -23.23
N SER A 173 -7.94 -8.18 -23.28
CA SER A 173 -8.68 -8.37 -24.53
C SER A 173 -8.77 -7.04 -25.28
N LYS A 174 -8.20 -6.98 -26.50
CA LYS A 174 -8.47 -5.92 -27.48
C LYS A 174 -9.92 -6.06 -27.93
N GLY A 175 -10.86 -5.59 -27.13
CA GLY A 175 -12.28 -5.60 -27.44
C GLY A 175 -12.95 -4.44 -26.73
N ILE A 176 -13.51 -3.53 -27.53
CA ILE A 176 -14.23 -2.29 -27.15
C ILE A 176 -13.30 -1.08 -26.95
N LEU A 177 -12.67 -0.64 -28.05
CA LEU A 177 -12.21 0.76 -28.24
C LEU A 177 -12.24 1.14 -29.73
N ASN A 178 -13.22 0.62 -30.47
CA ASN A 178 -13.61 1.13 -31.79
C ASN A 178 -15.08 1.55 -31.69
N ASP A 179 -15.33 2.65 -31.01
CA ASP A 179 -16.42 3.57 -31.36
C ASP A 179 -16.24 4.85 -30.53
N VAL A 180 -16.49 5.98 -31.19
CA VAL A 180 -16.28 7.37 -30.72
C VAL A 180 -14.86 7.89 -30.90
N VAL A 181 -14.51 8.29 -32.13
CA VAL A 181 -14.29 9.70 -32.53
C VAL A 181 -14.32 9.74 -34.07
N LYS A 182 -15.38 10.27 -34.67
CA LYS A 182 -15.33 10.85 -36.03
C LYS A 182 -15.24 12.37 -35.86
N PRO A 183 -14.30 13.07 -36.50
CA PRO A 183 -14.24 14.53 -36.46
C PRO A 183 -15.36 15.15 -37.32
N PRO A 184 -15.90 16.33 -36.94
CA PRO A 184 -16.90 17.02 -37.75
C PRO A 184 -16.28 17.58 -39.03
N ARG A 185 -17.09 17.63 -40.10
CA ARG A 185 -16.79 18.32 -41.36
C ARG A 185 -16.92 19.83 -41.20
#